data_AF-D8TW79-F1
#
_entry.id   AF-D8TW79-F1
#
_cell.length_a   1.000
_cell.length_b   1.000
_cell.length_c   1.000
_cell.angle_alpha   90.00
_cell.angle_beta   90.00
_cell.angle_gamma   90.00
#
_symmetry.space_group_name_H-M   'P 1'
#
loop_
_entity.id
_entity.type
_entity.pdbx_description
1 polymer ?
#
loop_
_entity_poly.entity_id
_entity_poly.type
_entity_poly.pdbx_seq_one_letter_code
_entity_poly.pdbx_strand_id
1 'polypeptide(L)'
;MATCTAADTTAAAAATTGICIVMSAAGSYKGTGDADGNEDGAYGSSQGAVARGRFKRPVSADRLLIGCHYRRPLRLGGSIALAAVLSWVSRLLARGGGAGGVELVLTGNDPRVRAPLAAAAHVMHVSRLGEQPPPLAACEDTRLMGLPLMNPVGGQPWSAVQRRQYFRRTAHRAAHVFDTEHVWTFHTWDQALGYGDCRLHTGLGTSVDLVPYLGDLPLQLLVEESLNGQHQQAIQAVALPPPPSPPPPPPL
;
A
#
# COMPACT_ATOMS: atom_id res chain seq x y z
N MET A 1 12.51 -30.91 25.13
CA MET A 1 12.79 -29.49 25.43
C MET A 1 13.58 -28.92 24.26
N ALA A 2 12.91 -28.28 23.31
CA ALA A 2 13.55 -27.61 22.18
C ALA A 2 13.34 -26.11 22.36
N THR A 3 14.42 -25.42 22.69
CA THR A 3 14.50 -23.96 22.75
C THR A 3 14.49 -23.42 21.32
N CYS A 4 13.44 -22.69 20.97
CA CYS A 4 13.36 -21.91 19.75
C CYS A 4 13.91 -20.51 20.06
N THR A 5 15.11 -20.21 19.57
CA THR A 5 15.71 -18.89 19.65
C THR A 5 14.96 -17.94 18.72
N ALA A 6 14.21 -17.00 19.31
CA ALA A 6 13.71 -15.84 18.61
C ALA A 6 14.91 -14.97 18.19
N ALA A 7 15.02 -14.66 16.90
CA ALA A 7 15.96 -13.66 16.43
C ALA A 7 15.47 -12.29 16.90
N ASP A 8 16.16 -11.73 17.89
CA ASP A 8 16.03 -10.32 18.28
C ASP A 8 16.39 -9.47 17.06
N THR A 9 15.37 -9.02 16.34
CA THR A 9 15.53 -7.96 15.34
C THR A 9 15.54 -6.65 16.11
N THR A 10 16.71 -6.26 16.62
CA THR A 10 16.94 -4.93 17.16
C THR A 10 16.64 -3.91 16.08
N ALA A 11 15.50 -3.22 16.23
CA ALA A 11 15.19 -2.00 15.52
C ALA A 11 16.22 -0.94 15.94
N ALA A 12 17.29 -0.82 15.17
CA ALA A 12 18.22 0.29 15.31
C ALA A 12 17.45 1.58 15.06
N ALA A 13 17.26 2.36 16.12
CA ALA A 13 16.63 3.67 16.08
C ALA A 13 17.48 4.61 15.21
N ALA A 14 17.11 4.74 13.93
CA ALA A 14 17.55 5.87 13.12
C ALA A 14 16.92 7.13 13.73
N ALA A 15 17.72 7.89 14.48
CA ALA A 15 17.37 9.16 15.10
C ALA A 15 17.25 10.32 14.08
N THR A 16 16.82 10.02 12.85
CA THR A 16 16.73 10.98 11.76
C THR A 16 15.30 11.00 11.24
N THR A 17 14.51 11.96 11.72
CA THR A 17 13.29 12.48 11.07
C THR A 17 12.30 11.43 10.53
N GLY A 18 12.17 10.27 11.17
CA GLY A 18 11.37 9.16 10.64
C GLY A 18 10.05 8.96 11.38
N ILE A 19 8.94 8.84 10.65
CA ILE A 19 7.61 8.45 11.15
C ILE A 19 7.69 7.04 11.76
N CYS A 20 6.94 6.77 12.83
CA CYS A 20 6.87 5.43 13.44
C CYS A 20 5.54 4.78 13.04
N ILE A 21 5.54 4.06 11.93
CA ILE A 21 4.40 3.22 11.55
C ILE A 21 4.91 1.79 11.47
N VAL A 22 4.25 0.91 12.23
CA VAL A 22 4.52 -0.52 12.15
C VAL A 22 3.65 -1.02 11.01
N MET A 23 4.25 -1.28 9.85
CA MET A 23 3.54 -2.02 8.81
C MET A 23 3.76 -3.49 9.04
N SER A 24 2.67 -4.22 9.12
CA SER A 24 2.62 -5.66 9.05
C SER A 24 2.33 -6.05 7.60
N ALA A 25 3.27 -6.74 6.98
CA ALA A 25 2.98 -7.51 5.78
C ALA A 25 2.68 -8.96 6.15
N ALA A 26 1.83 -9.60 5.36
CA ALA A 26 1.51 -11.03 5.32
C ALA A 26 0.30 -11.48 6.16
N GLY A 27 -0.89 -11.19 5.64
CA GLY A 27 -2.01 -12.12 5.68
C GLY A 27 -2.43 -12.41 4.24
N SER A 28 -2.70 -13.68 3.90
CA SER A 28 -3.45 -13.97 2.68
C SER A 28 -4.88 -13.50 2.95
N TYR A 29 -5.29 -12.40 2.32
CA TYR A 29 -6.64 -11.90 2.50
C TYR A 29 -7.53 -12.73 1.58
N LYS A 30 -8.37 -13.56 2.19
CA LYS A 30 -9.59 -13.97 1.52
C LYS A 30 -10.52 -12.78 1.63
N GLY A 31 -10.44 -11.87 0.66
CA GLY A 31 -11.31 -10.71 0.60
C GLY A 31 -12.74 -11.19 0.77
N THR A 32 -13.39 -10.79 1.86
CA THR A 32 -14.85 -10.64 1.85
C THR A 32 -15.10 -9.67 0.70
N GLY A 33 -15.93 -10.04 -0.27
CA GLY A 33 -16.10 -9.33 -1.54
C GLY A 33 -16.12 -7.81 -1.34
N ASP A 34 -15.59 -7.08 -2.33
CA ASP A 34 -15.59 -5.62 -2.32
C ASP A 34 -16.92 -5.11 -1.72
N ALA A 35 -16.87 -4.15 -0.79
CA ALA A 35 -18.05 -3.61 -0.11
C ALA A 35 -19.10 -3.02 -1.08
N ASP A 36 -18.78 -2.99 -2.38
CA ASP A 36 -19.61 -2.64 -3.51
C ASP A 36 -20.47 -3.81 -4.03
N GLY A 37 -20.41 -5.00 -3.42
CA GLY A 37 -21.28 -6.15 -3.71
C GLY A 37 -21.00 -6.86 -5.04
N ASN A 38 -19.84 -6.61 -5.66
CA ASN A 38 -19.44 -7.25 -6.91
C ASN A 38 -18.61 -8.51 -6.60
N GLU A 39 -19.29 -9.62 -6.28
CA GLU A 39 -18.66 -10.91 -5.94
C GLU A 39 -18.27 -11.77 -7.16
N ASP A 40 -18.43 -11.25 -8.38
CA ASP A 40 -18.21 -12.02 -9.61
C ASP A 40 -16.75 -12.00 -10.07
N GLY A 41 -15.90 -12.74 -9.37
CA GLY A 41 -14.56 -13.03 -9.88
C GLY A 41 -13.75 -13.88 -8.91
N ALA A 42 -13.54 -15.14 -9.28
CA ALA A 42 -12.59 -16.06 -8.65
C ALA A 42 -11.12 -15.61 -8.87
N TYR A 43 -10.79 -14.40 -8.41
CA TYR A 43 -9.42 -13.93 -8.34
C TYR A 43 -8.76 -14.57 -7.12
N GLY A 44 -7.61 -15.19 -7.37
CA GLY A 44 -6.80 -15.86 -6.35
C GLY A 44 -6.46 -14.93 -5.19
N SER A 45 -5.91 -15.52 -4.11
CA SER A 45 -5.47 -14.85 -2.90
C SER A 45 -4.91 -13.45 -3.16
N SER A 46 -5.63 -12.40 -2.73
CA SER A 46 -5.11 -11.04 -2.82
C SER A 46 -4.08 -10.86 -1.72
N GLN A 47 -2.89 -10.41 -2.12
CA GLN A 47 -1.85 -10.06 -1.18
C GLN A 47 -1.97 -8.59 -0.83
N GLY A 48 -1.89 -8.29 0.46
CA GLY A 48 -2.00 -6.94 0.98
C GLY A 48 -1.06 -6.69 2.14
N ALA A 49 -0.81 -5.41 2.36
CA ALA A 49 -0.08 -4.88 3.49
C ALA A 49 -1.01 -4.02 4.35
N VAL A 50 -0.83 -4.09 5.66
CA VAL A 50 -1.52 -3.22 6.61
C VAL A 50 -0.51 -2.41 7.39
N ALA A 51 -0.67 -1.10 7.31
CA ALA A 51 0.14 -0.14 8.03
C ALA A 51 -0.67 0.45 9.16
N ARG A 52 -0.17 0.40 10.40
CA ARG A 52 -0.79 1.11 11.52
C ARG A 52 0.23 1.89 12.34
N GLY A 53 -0.12 3.12 12.68
CA GLY A 53 0.68 3.90 13.63
C GLY A 53 0.22 5.34 13.75
N ARG A 54 1.08 6.15 14.37
CA ARG A 54 0.91 7.59 14.51
C ARG A 54 2.06 8.29 13.80
N PHE A 55 1.79 9.47 13.25
CA PHE A 55 2.85 10.30 12.70
C PHE A 55 3.58 11.04 13.83
N LYS A 56 4.90 11.18 13.71
CA LYS A 56 5.70 11.96 14.69
C LYS A 56 5.59 13.48 14.46
N ARG A 57 5.19 13.87 13.26
CA ARG A 57 4.90 15.25 12.86
C ARG A 57 3.75 15.26 11.85
N PRO A 58 3.00 16.36 11.72
CA PRO A 58 1.99 16.48 10.68
C PRO A 58 2.61 16.32 9.29
N VAL A 59 2.00 15.51 8.42
CA VAL A 59 2.47 15.26 7.05
C VAL A 59 1.35 15.53 6.06
N SER A 60 1.62 16.34 5.03
CA SER A 60 0.64 16.57 3.97
C SER A 60 0.29 15.27 3.25
N ALA A 61 -1.00 15.04 3.00
CA ALA A 61 -1.45 13.86 2.27
C ALA A 61 -0.96 13.81 0.81
N ASP A 62 -0.49 14.95 0.27
CA ASP A 62 0.12 15.01 -1.07
C ASP A 62 1.56 14.51 -1.09
N ARG A 63 2.26 14.57 0.05
CA ARG A 63 3.66 14.18 0.15
C ARG A 63 3.87 12.72 0.50
N LEU A 64 2.86 12.07 1.08
CA LEU A 64 2.97 10.68 1.51
C LEU A 64 2.64 9.75 0.35
N LEU A 65 3.65 9.03 -0.12
CA LEU A 65 3.58 8.12 -1.25
C LEU A 65 3.72 6.67 -0.76
N ILE A 66 3.08 5.74 -1.45
CA ILE A 66 3.28 4.31 -1.28
C ILE A 66 3.71 3.68 -2.61
N GLY A 67 4.64 2.73 -2.57
CA GLY A 67 5.02 2.00 -3.77
C GLY A 67 6.36 1.30 -3.65
N CYS A 68 6.97 1.01 -4.79
CA CYS A 68 8.25 0.34 -4.89
C CYS A 68 9.35 1.31 -5.31
N HIS A 69 10.52 1.18 -4.70
CA HIS A 69 11.74 1.90 -5.07
C HIS A 69 12.85 0.89 -5.34
N TYR A 70 13.54 1.05 -6.47
CA TYR A 70 14.55 0.11 -6.93
C TYR A 70 15.93 0.75 -6.86
N ARG A 71 16.85 0.13 -6.13
CA ARG A 71 18.23 0.65 -5.95
C ARG A 71 19.10 0.55 -7.20
N ARG A 72 18.66 -0.20 -8.21
CA ARG A 72 19.38 -0.41 -9.47
C ARG A 72 18.40 -0.30 -10.64
N PRO A 73 18.87 0.10 -11.83
CA PRO A 73 18.07 0.05 -13.05
C PRO A 73 17.46 -1.34 -13.25
N LEU A 74 16.18 -1.38 -13.62
CA LEU A 74 15.50 -2.62 -13.97
C LEU A 74 16.12 -3.21 -15.24
N ARG A 75 16.21 -4.54 -15.32
CA ARG A 75 16.72 -5.26 -16.49
C ARG A 75 15.64 -5.37 -17.57
N LEU A 76 15.16 -4.22 -18.06
CA LEU A 76 14.11 -4.14 -19.10
C LEU A 76 14.61 -4.52 -20.51
N GLY A 77 15.71 -5.26 -20.61
CA GLY A 77 16.52 -5.41 -21.82
C GLY A 77 15.69 -5.69 -23.06
N GLY A 78 15.60 -4.71 -23.97
CA GLY A 78 15.06 -4.79 -25.34
C GLY A 78 13.66 -5.38 -25.53
N SER A 79 12.96 -5.82 -24.48
CA SER A 79 11.78 -6.65 -24.64
C SER A 79 10.60 -5.78 -25.04
N ILE A 80 10.24 -5.86 -26.33
CA ILE A 80 9.07 -5.19 -26.91
C ILE A 80 7.81 -5.53 -26.11
N ALA A 81 7.70 -6.79 -25.63
CA ALA A 81 6.60 -7.25 -24.81
C ALA A 81 6.45 -6.45 -23.51
N LEU A 82 7.53 -6.23 -22.77
CA LEU A 82 7.46 -5.44 -21.54
C LEU A 82 7.19 -3.97 -21.83
N ALA A 83 7.78 -3.39 -22.88
CA ALA A 83 7.47 -2.03 -23.29
C ALA A 83 5.97 -1.87 -23.61
N ALA A 84 5.34 -2.86 -24.24
CA ALA A 84 3.91 -2.89 -24.51
C ALA A 84 3.08 -3.01 -23.22
N VAL A 85 3.48 -3.89 -22.29
CA VAL A 85 2.83 -4.03 -20.97
C VAL A 85 2.94 -2.74 -20.16
N LEU A 86 4.12 -2.13 -20.09
CA LEU A 86 4.34 -0.86 -19.39
C LEU A 86 3.57 0.30 -20.03
N SER A 87 3.50 0.33 -21.36
CA SER A 87 2.67 1.30 -22.09
C SER A 87 1.18 1.05 -21.90
N TRP A 88 0.76 -0.19 -21.66
CA TRP A 88 -0.62 -0.51 -21.30
C TRP A 88 -0.91 -0.11 -19.86
N VAL A 89 -0.04 -0.43 -18.90
CA VAL A 89 -0.15 -0.01 -17.50
C VAL A 89 -0.19 1.51 -17.40
N SER A 90 0.72 2.22 -18.07
CA SER A 90 0.72 3.68 -18.08
C SER A 90 -0.57 4.25 -18.66
N ARG A 91 -1.12 3.64 -19.73
CA ARG A 91 -2.42 4.02 -20.30
C ARG A 91 -3.60 3.65 -19.40
N LEU A 92 -3.54 2.56 -18.64
CA LEU A 92 -4.56 2.17 -17.68
C LEU A 92 -4.61 3.19 -16.53
N LEU A 93 -3.44 3.55 -16.02
CA LEU A 93 -3.25 4.60 -15.02
C LEU A 93 -3.69 5.98 -15.57
N ALA A 94 -3.42 6.26 -16.84
CA ALA A 94 -3.85 7.49 -17.52
C ALA A 94 -5.37 7.54 -17.77
N ARG A 95 -5.98 6.45 -18.22
CA ARG A 95 -7.44 6.34 -18.51
C ARG A 95 -8.29 6.34 -17.24
N GLY A 96 -7.73 5.94 -16.11
CA GLY A 96 -8.33 6.18 -14.79
C GLY A 96 -8.41 7.66 -14.38
N GLY A 97 -8.04 8.59 -15.26
CA GLY A 97 -8.06 10.04 -15.01
C GLY A 97 -6.69 10.66 -14.73
N GLY A 98 -5.60 9.89 -14.88
CA GLY A 98 -4.24 10.25 -15.35
C GLY A 98 -3.43 11.41 -14.76
N ALA A 99 -4.05 12.41 -14.15
CA ALA A 99 -3.41 13.31 -13.20
C ALA A 99 -3.38 12.72 -11.77
N GLY A 100 -3.76 11.44 -11.62
CA GLY A 100 -4.07 10.74 -10.37
C GLY A 100 -2.91 10.50 -9.39
N GLY A 101 -1.75 11.11 -9.62
CA GLY A 101 -0.61 11.07 -8.70
C GLY A 101 0.25 9.80 -8.72
N VAL A 102 0.00 8.85 -9.63
CA VAL A 102 0.88 7.68 -9.79
C VAL A 102 2.14 8.08 -10.56
N GLU A 103 3.28 7.98 -9.88
CA GLU A 103 4.60 8.21 -10.42
C GLU A 103 5.18 6.89 -10.93
N LEU A 104 5.46 6.82 -12.23
CA LEU A 104 6.03 5.63 -12.88
C LEU A 104 7.33 6.01 -13.58
N VAL A 105 8.46 5.73 -12.94
CA VAL A 105 9.80 5.92 -13.49
C VAL A 105 10.46 4.55 -13.56
N LEU A 106 10.55 3.95 -14.74
CA LEU A 106 11.09 2.58 -14.88
C LEU A 106 12.47 2.54 -15.49
N THR A 107 12.91 3.66 -16.05
CA THR A 107 14.21 3.83 -16.70
C THR A 107 15.09 4.78 -15.89
N GLY A 108 16.39 4.75 -16.17
CA GLY A 108 17.37 5.56 -15.45
C GLY A 108 17.92 4.88 -14.20
N ASN A 109 18.66 5.66 -13.41
CA ASN A 109 19.39 5.16 -12.23
C ASN A 109 18.52 5.05 -10.97
N ASP A 110 17.28 5.55 -11.02
CA ASP A 110 16.39 5.59 -9.86
C ASP A 110 14.96 5.11 -10.22
N PRO A 111 14.77 3.84 -10.60
CA PRO A 111 13.44 3.34 -10.94
C PRO A 111 12.53 3.29 -9.71
N ARG A 112 11.27 3.68 -9.90
CA ARG A 112 10.24 3.75 -8.87
C ARG A 112 8.83 3.67 -9.47
N VAL A 113 7.94 3.05 -8.71
CA VAL A 113 6.50 3.02 -8.98
C VAL A 113 5.82 3.44 -7.70
N ARG A 114 5.19 4.60 -7.66
CA ARG A 114 4.60 5.17 -6.44
C ARG A 114 3.24 5.77 -6.70
N ALA A 115 2.40 5.81 -5.69
CA ALA A 115 1.10 6.46 -5.73
C ALA A 115 0.86 7.22 -4.41
N PRO A 116 -0.01 8.24 -4.37
CA PRO A 116 -0.30 8.92 -3.13
C PRO A 116 -1.03 7.96 -2.19
N LEU A 117 -0.57 7.83 -0.94
CA LEU A 117 -1.09 6.83 -0.01
C LEU A 117 -2.60 6.95 0.17
N ALA A 118 -3.12 8.18 0.32
CA ALA A 118 -4.55 8.44 0.49
C ALA A 118 -5.40 8.04 -0.73
N ALA A 119 -4.81 7.94 -1.92
CA ALA A 119 -5.48 7.52 -3.15
C ALA A 119 -5.29 6.02 -3.45
N ALA A 120 -4.20 5.43 -2.97
CA ALA A 120 -3.85 4.03 -3.20
C ALA A 120 -4.40 3.08 -2.13
N ALA A 121 -4.55 3.57 -0.88
CA ALA A 121 -5.08 2.78 0.21
C ALA A 121 -6.52 2.37 -0.07
N HIS A 122 -6.80 1.08 0.03
CA HIS A 122 -8.12 0.51 -0.15
C HIS A 122 -8.98 0.65 1.11
N VAL A 123 -8.36 0.58 2.29
CA VAL A 123 -8.99 1.00 3.55
C VAL A 123 -8.12 2.10 4.15
N MET A 124 -8.76 3.18 4.60
CA MET A 124 -8.17 4.18 5.44
C MET A 124 -9.06 4.37 6.67
N HIS A 125 -8.49 4.12 7.85
CA HIS A 125 -9.18 4.25 9.11
C HIS A 125 -8.43 5.21 10.02
N VAL A 126 -9.15 6.16 10.58
CA VAL A 126 -8.63 7.19 11.48
C VAL A 126 -9.34 7.07 12.81
N SER A 127 -8.57 6.81 13.87
CA SER A 127 -9.10 6.56 15.22
C SER A 127 -8.30 7.34 16.26
N ARG A 128 -8.92 7.62 17.41
CA ARG A 128 -8.17 8.11 18.56
C ARG A 128 -7.36 6.98 19.17
N LEU A 129 -6.31 7.34 19.92
CA LEU A 129 -5.52 6.36 20.64
C LEU A 129 -6.38 5.61 21.68
N GLY A 130 -6.41 4.29 21.57
CA GLY A 130 -7.22 3.40 22.41
C GLY A 130 -8.55 3.00 21.79
N GLU A 131 -9.01 3.69 20.74
CA GLU A 131 -10.28 3.42 20.05
C GLU A 131 -10.08 2.63 18.73
N GLN A 132 -8.84 2.30 18.37
CA GLN A 132 -8.56 1.59 17.13
C GLN A 132 -9.12 0.15 17.14
N PRO A 133 -9.80 -0.31 16.07
CA PRO A 133 -10.18 -1.72 15.91
C PRO A 133 -8.92 -2.59 15.77
N PRO A 134 -8.96 -3.93 15.83
CA PRO A 134 -7.83 -4.76 15.40
C PRO A 134 -7.37 -4.42 13.96
N PRO A 135 -6.07 -4.46 13.62
CA PRO A 135 -5.58 -4.03 12.29
C PRO A 135 -6.34 -4.65 11.13
N LEU A 136 -6.50 -5.98 11.13
CA LEU A 136 -7.17 -6.71 10.05
C LEU A 136 -8.69 -6.49 10.01
N ALA A 137 -9.29 -5.99 11.09
CA ALA A 137 -10.72 -5.73 11.22
C ALA A 137 -11.09 -4.26 10.99
N ALA A 138 -10.11 -3.42 10.64
CA ALA A 138 -10.38 -2.02 10.35
C ALA A 138 -11.20 -1.88 9.06
N CYS A 139 -12.30 -1.13 9.14
CA CYS A 139 -13.11 -0.70 8.00
C CYS A 139 -12.81 0.76 7.66
N GLU A 140 -13.20 1.17 6.45
CA GLU A 140 -13.07 2.56 6.00
C GLU A 140 -13.78 3.52 6.97
N ASP A 141 -13.03 4.43 7.58
CA ASP A 141 -13.57 5.49 8.43
C ASP A 141 -12.60 6.67 8.48
N THR A 142 -13.00 7.77 7.87
CA THR A 142 -12.17 8.97 7.72
C THR A 142 -12.80 10.19 8.35
N ARG A 143 -13.79 9.99 9.22
CA ARG A 143 -14.52 11.09 9.89
C ARG A 143 -13.60 12.02 10.68
N LEU A 144 -12.54 11.47 11.29
CA LEU A 144 -11.58 12.24 12.08
C LEU A 144 -10.54 12.99 11.25
N MET A 145 -10.45 12.74 9.93
CA MET A 145 -9.57 13.49 9.02
C MET A 145 -10.17 14.85 8.61
N GLY A 146 -11.48 15.05 8.82
CA GLY A 146 -12.19 16.30 8.54
C GLY A 146 -12.95 16.34 7.21
N LEU A 147 -13.69 17.43 7.00
CA LEU A 147 -14.44 17.68 5.76
C LEU A 147 -13.48 17.87 4.56
N PRO A 148 -13.85 17.45 3.33
CA PRO A 148 -15.18 17.02 2.88
C PRO A 148 -15.38 15.49 2.88
N LEU A 149 -14.63 14.70 3.65
CA LEU A 149 -14.66 13.23 3.59
C LEU A 149 -15.91 12.59 4.23
N MET A 150 -17.01 13.34 4.27
CA MET A 150 -18.30 12.92 4.81
C MET A 150 -19.37 13.17 3.74
N ASN A 151 -20.34 12.27 3.65
CA ASN A 151 -21.50 12.49 2.81
C ASN A 151 -22.32 13.65 3.41
N PRO A 152 -22.62 14.72 2.65
CA PRO A 152 -23.45 15.82 3.14
C PRO A 152 -24.83 15.34 3.60
N VAL A 153 -25.30 14.23 3.01
CA VAL A 153 -26.53 13.57 3.40
C VAL A 153 -26.20 12.45 4.38
N GLY A 154 -26.47 12.68 5.66
CA GLY A 154 -26.44 11.64 6.71
C GLY A 154 -25.13 11.52 7.49
N GLY A 155 -24.11 12.34 7.20
CA GLY A 155 -22.89 12.40 8.02
C GLY A 155 -22.08 11.11 8.06
N GLN A 156 -22.32 10.19 7.11
CA GLN A 156 -21.54 8.97 6.98
C GLN A 156 -20.18 9.26 6.35
N PRO A 157 -19.10 8.56 6.72
CA PRO A 157 -17.84 8.66 6.00
C PRO A 157 -18.05 8.28 4.53
N TRP A 158 -17.24 8.87 3.65
CA TRP A 158 -17.19 8.42 2.27
C TRP A 158 -16.78 6.95 2.17
N SER A 159 -17.26 6.29 1.11
CA SER A 159 -16.75 4.97 0.76
C SER A 159 -15.29 5.06 0.31
N ALA A 160 -14.57 3.94 0.38
CA ALA A 160 -13.19 3.87 -0.09
C ALA A 160 -13.06 4.29 -1.57
N VAL A 161 -14.03 3.96 -2.42
CA VAL A 161 -14.07 4.37 -3.83
C VAL A 161 -14.16 5.90 -3.96
N GLN A 162 -15.10 6.53 -3.24
CA GLN A 162 -15.28 7.98 -3.25
C GLN A 162 -14.03 8.70 -2.74
N ARG A 163 -13.47 8.24 -1.61
CA ARG A 163 -12.22 8.77 -1.07
C ARG A 163 -11.07 8.67 -2.08
N ARG A 164 -10.83 7.49 -2.63
CA ARG A 164 -9.72 7.28 -3.58
C ARG A 164 -9.87 8.18 -4.79
N GLN A 165 -11.09 8.30 -5.33
CA GLN A 165 -11.38 9.21 -6.44
C GLN A 165 -11.14 10.69 -6.09
N TYR A 166 -11.49 11.11 -4.87
CA TYR A 166 -11.22 12.46 -4.39
C TYR A 166 -9.72 12.73 -4.28
N PHE A 167 -8.96 11.85 -3.64
CA PHE A 167 -7.52 12.01 -3.45
C PHE A 167 -6.67 11.80 -4.71
N ARG A 168 -7.27 11.42 -5.86
CA ARG A 168 -6.56 11.47 -7.15
C ARG A 168 -6.12 12.88 -7.53
N ARG A 169 -6.81 13.93 -7.06
CA ARG A 169 -6.46 15.33 -7.38
C ARG A 169 -5.43 15.89 -6.38
N THR A 170 -4.36 16.50 -6.89
CA THR A 170 -3.32 17.15 -6.06
C THR A 170 -3.87 18.21 -5.13
N ALA A 171 -4.76 19.09 -5.63
CA ALA A 171 -5.37 20.15 -4.81
C ALA A 171 -6.14 19.58 -3.60
N HIS A 172 -6.80 18.43 -3.77
CA HIS A 172 -7.50 17.76 -2.69
C HIS A 172 -6.49 17.20 -1.68
N ARG A 173 -5.46 16.46 -2.13
CA ARG A 173 -4.43 15.94 -1.21
C ARG A 173 -3.72 17.05 -0.44
N ALA A 174 -3.41 18.16 -1.10
CA ALA A 174 -2.73 19.30 -0.49
C ALA A 174 -3.58 19.96 0.61
N ALA A 175 -4.90 19.84 0.56
CA ALA A 175 -5.82 20.37 1.57
C ALA A 175 -5.89 19.51 2.85
N HIS A 176 -5.28 18.32 2.86
CA HIS A 176 -5.34 17.39 3.98
C HIS A 176 -3.96 17.11 4.58
N VAL A 177 -3.97 16.84 5.89
CA VAL A 177 -2.77 16.56 6.68
C VAL A 177 -3.04 15.33 7.53
N PHE A 178 -2.10 14.39 7.52
CA PHE A 178 -2.00 13.32 8.49
C PHE A 178 -1.41 13.88 9.79
N ASP A 179 -2.25 14.06 10.81
CA ASP A 179 -1.83 14.62 12.08
C ASP A 179 -1.12 13.60 13.00
N THR A 180 -0.68 14.11 14.15
CA THR A 180 0.03 13.36 15.18
C THR A 180 -0.88 12.76 16.24
N GLU A 181 -2.12 13.23 16.35
CA GLU A 181 -3.04 12.90 17.44
C GLU A 181 -3.82 11.60 17.18
N HIS A 182 -4.04 11.27 15.90
CA HIS A 182 -4.77 10.09 15.49
C HIS A 182 -3.87 8.89 15.17
N VAL A 183 -4.42 7.71 15.41
CA VAL A 183 -3.90 6.43 14.94
C VAL A 183 -4.48 6.16 13.56
N TRP A 184 -3.59 6.05 12.58
CA TRP A 184 -3.91 5.82 11.18
C TRP A 184 -3.72 4.33 10.86
N THR A 185 -4.70 3.72 10.20
CA THR A 185 -4.58 2.37 9.64
C THR A 185 -4.83 2.44 8.13
N PHE A 186 -3.92 1.91 7.34
CA PHE A 186 -4.02 1.83 5.89
C PHE A 186 -3.95 0.38 5.45
N HIS A 187 -4.91 -0.07 4.65
CA HIS A 187 -4.83 -1.36 3.96
C HIS A 187 -4.59 -1.10 2.50
N THR A 188 -3.58 -1.77 1.95
CA THR A 188 -3.27 -1.72 0.53
C THR A 188 -3.18 -3.15 0.04
N TRP A 189 -4.01 -3.51 -0.93
CA TRP A 189 -3.85 -4.74 -1.69
C TRP A 189 -3.65 -4.40 -3.15
N ASP A 190 -3.01 -5.27 -3.89
CA ASP A 190 -2.87 -5.15 -5.33
C ASP A 190 -3.38 -6.44 -5.97
N GLN A 191 -4.33 -6.30 -6.90
CA GLN A 191 -4.83 -7.43 -7.68
C GLN A 191 -3.97 -7.66 -8.93
N ALA A 192 -3.30 -6.61 -9.41
CA ALA A 192 -2.40 -6.70 -10.55
C ALA A 192 -1.05 -7.28 -10.13
N LEU A 193 -0.58 -7.04 -8.91
CA LEU A 193 0.77 -7.46 -8.48
C LEU A 193 0.73 -8.49 -7.36
N GLY A 194 1.18 -9.71 -7.65
CA GLY A 194 1.48 -10.74 -6.65
C GLY A 194 2.83 -10.48 -6.00
N TYR A 195 2.83 -10.03 -4.74
CA TYR A 195 4.07 -9.68 -4.04
C TYR A 195 4.94 -10.91 -3.69
N GLY A 196 4.31 -12.06 -3.46
CA GLY A 196 4.95 -13.29 -3.01
C GLY A 196 5.46 -14.17 -4.15
N ASP A 197 4.85 -14.10 -5.34
CA ASP A 197 5.29 -14.82 -6.53
C ASP A 197 5.92 -13.91 -7.59
N CYS A 198 5.98 -12.60 -7.34
CA CYS A 198 6.53 -11.59 -8.24
C CYS A 198 5.87 -11.61 -9.63
N ARG A 199 4.56 -11.83 -9.71
CA ARG A 199 3.82 -11.84 -10.99
C ARG A 199 2.93 -10.62 -11.16
N LEU A 200 2.94 -10.08 -12.37
CA LEU A 200 1.99 -9.05 -12.80
C LEU A 200 0.84 -9.70 -13.57
N HIS A 201 -0.36 -9.67 -12.99
CA HIS A 201 -1.63 -10.09 -13.60
C HIS A 201 -2.20 -8.95 -14.45
N THR A 202 -2.44 -9.21 -15.74
CA THR A 202 -2.90 -8.18 -16.70
C THR A 202 -4.43 -8.08 -16.79
N GLY A 203 -5.17 -8.90 -16.05
CA GLY A 203 -6.62 -9.03 -16.15
C GLY A 203 -7.11 -9.77 -17.40
N LEU A 204 -6.24 -10.12 -18.35
CA LEU A 204 -6.57 -10.86 -19.57
C LEU A 204 -6.29 -12.37 -19.45
N GLY A 205 -6.32 -12.91 -18.23
CA GLY A 205 -5.92 -14.29 -17.94
C GLY A 205 -4.42 -14.57 -18.15
N THR A 206 -3.61 -13.55 -18.44
CA THR A 206 -2.16 -13.67 -18.57
C THR A 206 -1.46 -13.08 -17.35
N SER A 207 -0.33 -13.69 -16.99
CA SER A 207 0.57 -13.17 -15.96
C SER A 207 1.98 -13.05 -16.54
N VAL A 208 2.69 -12.01 -16.12
CA VAL A 208 4.08 -11.76 -16.49
C VAL A 208 4.95 -11.98 -15.26
N ASP A 209 5.94 -12.87 -15.37
CA ASP A 209 6.96 -13.04 -14.34
C ASP A 209 7.87 -11.81 -14.30
N LEU A 210 7.91 -11.14 -13.15
CA LEU A 210 8.72 -9.93 -12.97
C LEU A 210 10.17 -10.23 -12.58
N VAL A 211 10.49 -11.45 -12.11
CA VAL A 211 11.82 -11.80 -11.60
C VAL A 211 12.94 -11.49 -12.61
N PRO A 212 12.82 -11.82 -13.92
CA PRO A 212 13.87 -11.51 -14.89
C PRO A 212 14.13 -10.00 -15.04
N TYR A 213 13.11 -9.17 -14.80
CA TYR A 213 13.16 -7.73 -14.97
C TYR A 213 13.63 -7.00 -13.71
N LEU A 214 13.34 -7.55 -12.53
CA LEU A 214 13.79 -7.02 -11.24
C LEU A 214 15.30 -7.20 -11.04
N GLY A 215 15.94 -8.16 -11.72
CA GLY A 215 17.39 -8.36 -11.63
C GLY A 215 17.84 -8.72 -10.22
N ASP A 216 17.14 -9.68 -9.60
CA ASP A 216 17.34 -10.13 -8.22
C ASP A 216 17.07 -9.06 -7.16
N LEU A 217 16.41 -7.95 -7.52
CA LEU A 217 15.93 -6.98 -6.54
C LEU A 217 14.67 -7.53 -5.85
N PRO A 218 14.58 -7.46 -4.51
CA PRO A 218 13.36 -7.80 -3.81
C PRO A 218 12.26 -6.80 -4.18
N LEU A 219 11.04 -7.30 -4.37
CA LEU A 219 9.87 -6.45 -4.47
C LEU A 219 9.55 -5.90 -3.07
N GLN A 220 9.71 -4.60 -2.89
CA GLN A 220 9.51 -3.94 -1.60
C GLN A 220 8.41 -2.89 -1.71
N LEU A 221 7.39 -3.00 -0.85
CA LEU A 221 6.40 -1.94 -0.66
C LEU A 221 6.86 -1.01 0.45
N LEU A 222 7.03 0.27 0.11
CA LEU A 222 7.51 1.34 0.97
C LEU A 222 6.47 2.43 1.06
N VAL A 223 6.41 3.11 2.21
CA VAL A 223 5.73 4.39 2.32
C VAL A 223 6.79 5.46 2.59
N GLU A 224 6.80 6.47 1.75
CA GLU A 224 7.84 7.49 1.69
C GLU A 224 7.21 8.89 1.72
N GLU A 225 7.92 9.84 2.30
CA GLU A 225 7.56 11.24 2.19
C GLU A 225 8.42 11.93 1.14
N SER A 226 7.76 12.65 0.23
CA SER A 226 8.40 13.49 -0.77
C SER A 226 8.62 14.90 -0.21
N LEU A 227 9.88 15.27 0.00
CA LEU A 227 10.33 16.57 0.46
C LEU A 227 11.23 17.21 -0.61
N ASN A 228 10.74 18.23 -1.33
CA ASN A 228 11.51 18.96 -2.34
C ASN A 228 12.18 18.07 -3.41
N GLY A 229 11.52 16.97 -3.79
CA GLY A 229 12.07 15.98 -4.72
C GLY A 229 13.10 15.03 -4.11
N GLN A 230 13.43 15.19 -2.82
CA GLN A 230 14.11 14.17 -2.04
C GLN A 230 13.09 13.26 -1.35
N HIS A 231 13.36 11.97 -1.38
CA HIS A 231 12.48 10.98 -0.78
C HIS A 231 13.12 10.51 0.51
N GLN A 232 12.39 10.70 1.62
CA GLN A 232 12.77 10.16 2.90
C GLN A 232 11.86 8.97 3.20
N GLN A 233 12.46 7.86 3.59
CA GLN A 233 11.68 6.71 4.07
C GLN A 233 10.91 7.15 5.30
N ALA A 234 9.61 7.31 5.13
CA ALA A 234 8.71 7.64 6.21
C ALA A 234 8.48 6.39 7.06
N ILE A 235 8.35 5.23 6.40
CA ILE A 235 7.97 3.98 7.04
C ILE A 235 8.71 2.84 6.37
N GLN A 236 9.41 2.04 7.17
CA GLN A 236 9.88 0.72 6.73
C GLN A 236 8.88 -0.32 7.22
N ALA A 237 8.19 -0.96 6.28
CA ALA A 237 7.37 -2.12 6.59
C ALA A 237 8.26 -3.24 7.15
N VAL A 238 7.91 -3.78 8.32
CA VAL A 238 8.54 -4.99 8.85
C VAL A 238 7.54 -6.11 8.60
N ALA A 239 7.87 -7.04 7.70
CA ALA A 239 7.04 -8.21 7.50
C ALA A 239 6.81 -8.89 8.86
N LEU A 240 5.54 -9.09 9.25
CA LEU A 240 5.28 -9.90 10.44
C LEU A 240 5.65 -11.34 10.11
N PRO A 241 6.11 -12.12 11.10
CA PRO A 241 6.23 -13.55 10.92
C PRO A 241 4.89 -14.11 10.43
N PRO A 242 4.91 -15.13 9.56
CA PRO A 242 3.67 -15.75 9.07
C PRO A 242 2.78 -16.13 10.26
N PRO A 243 1.44 -16.05 10.12
CA PRO A 243 0.55 -16.48 11.19
C PRO A 243 0.92 -17.91 11.60
N PRO A 244 0.91 -18.24 12.90
CA PRO A 244 1.22 -19.59 13.34
C PRO A 244 0.30 -20.56 12.63
N SER A 245 0.86 -21.67 12.14
CA SER A 245 0.08 -22.75 11.53
C SER A 245 -1.06 -23.12 12.47
N PRO A 246 -2.29 -23.34 11.96
CA PRO A 246 -3.39 -23.80 12.80
C PRO A 246 -2.94 -25.08 13.52
N PRO A 247 -3.31 -25.27 14.80
CA PRO A 247 -2.96 -26.49 15.51
C PRO A 247 -3.48 -27.70 14.73
N PRO A 248 -2.74 -28.82 14.69
CA PRO A 248 -3.21 -30.03 14.03
C PRO A 248 -4.55 -30.45 14.64
N PRO A 249 -5.48 -31.01 13.84
CA PRO A 249 -6.74 -31.51 14.37
C PRO A 249 -6.46 -32.57 15.45
N PRO A 250 -7.33 -32.68 16.47
CA PRO A 250 -7.17 -33.71 17.50
C PRO A 250 -7.16 -35.10 16.84
N PRO A 251 -6.35 -36.05 17.36
CA PRO A 251 -6.39 -37.42 16.88
C PRO A 251 -7.79 -38.00 17.07
N LEU A 252 -8.27 -38.73 16.05
CA LEU A 252 -9.53 -39.49 16.08
C LEU A 252 -9.46 -40.64 17.07
#